data_AF-A0A5P8K514-F1
#
_entry.id   AF-A0A5P8K514-F1
#
_cell.length_a   1.000
_cell.length_b   1.000
_cell.length_c   1.000
_cell.angle_alpha   90.00
_cell.angle_beta   90.00
_cell.angle_gamma   90.00
#
_symmetry.space_group_name_H-M   'P 1'
#
loop_
_entity.id
_entity.type
_entity.pdbx_description
1 polymer ?
#
loop_
_entity_poly.entity_id
_entity_poly.type
_entity_poly.pdbx_seq_one_letter_code
_entity_poly.pdbx_strand_id
1 'polypeptide(L)'
;MSSPTEFAAFTEIAKRVNNWGRWGPDDEIGTLNLITDEVVREAAASVRSGRRVPLALPLQQDGVQTGMMPGRVNPLHAMVQINQEIFGPGTVACSDDAVTMGLQSATHWDALTHVSHSGRIYNGRPADTITPHGGAAFAGIDKARHIVSRGVLLDIPRALGLADDRLPGSHAVTPEDLDAAEELAGTRVRAGDIVLVRTGQIRAYLAGDKHAYAFPSPGLSLRTPEWFHARDVAAVANDTLTFEIFPPEVEDLWLPVHALDLVEMGMPQGQNWNLEELSTACGQAGRYDFLLSAMPEPFVGATGTPVAPIAVL
;
A
#
# COMPACT_ATOMS: atom_id res chain seq x y z
N MET A 1 -21.84 7.48 18.35
CA MET A 1 -22.82 6.47 17.87
C MET A 1 -23.22 6.93 16.48
N SER A 2 -22.55 6.41 15.45
CA SER A 2 -22.84 6.75 14.05
C SER A 2 -24.31 6.59 13.71
N SER A 3 -24.80 7.40 12.77
CA SER A 3 -26.18 7.29 12.33
C SER A 3 -26.41 5.95 11.60
N PRO A 4 -27.58 5.30 11.74
CA PRO A 4 -27.91 4.06 11.03
C PRO A 4 -27.73 4.14 9.50
N THR A 5 -27.82 5.35 8.94
CA THR A 5 -27.66 5.69 7.53
C THR A 5 -26.23 5.56 7.00
N GLU A 6 -25.21 5.81 7.82
CA GLU A 6 -23.82 5.80 7.36
C GLU A 6 -23.22 4.39 7.35
N PHE A 7 -23.61 3.53 8.30
CA PHE A 7 -23.36 2.08 8.19
C PHE A 7 -24.06 1.47 6.96
N ALA A 8 -25.20 2.03 6.55
CA ALA A 8 -25.86 1.62 5.32
C ALA A 8 -25.04 2.00 4.09
N ALA A 9 -24.39 3.17 4.07
CA ALA A 9 -23.52 3.58 2.96
C ALA A 9 -22.36 2.60 2.75
N PHE A 10 -21.64 2.24 3.82
CA PHE A 10 -20.60 1.21 3.76
C PHE A 10 -21.13 -0.12 3.21
N THR A 11 -22.27 -0.59 3.74
CA THR A 11 -22.87 -1.87 3.33
C THR A 11 -23.27 -1.89 1.86
N GLU A 12 -23.79 -0.77 1.34
CA GLU A 12 -24.17 -0.67 -0.06
C GLU A 12 -22.95 -0.56 -0.98
N ILE A 13 -21.87 0.10 -0.55
CA ILE A 13 -20.60 0.13 -1.29
C ILE A 13 -20.00 -1.28 -1.33
N ALA A 14 -19.92 -1.97 -0.19
CA ALA A 14 -19.41 -3.34 -0.09
C ALA A 14 -20.08 -4.27 -1.11
N LYS A 15 -21.40 -4.24 -1.22
CA LYS A 15 -22.15 -5.04 -2.22
C LYS A 15 -21.77 -4.71 -3.66
N ARG A 16 -21.50 -3.44 -3.98
CA ARG A 16 -21.18 -3.00 -5.35
C ARG A 16 -19.76 -3.37 -5.77
N VAL A 17 -18.81 -3.31 -4.83
CA VAL A 17 -17.39 -3.54 -5.12
C VAL A 17 -16.93 -4.98 -4.84
N ASN A 18 -17.80 -5.82 -4.28
CA ASN A 18 -17.46 -7.20 -3.95
C ASN A 18 -17.04 -8.02 -5.19
N ASN A 19 -15.87 -8.64 -5.12
CA ASN A 19 -15.29 -9.49 -6.16
C ASN A 19 -15.27 -10.98 -5.76
N TRP A 20 -16.02 -11.40 -4.74
CA TRP A 20 -16.00 -12.80 -4.30
C TRP A 20 -16.49 -13.71 -5.41
N GLY A 21 -15.76 -14.80 -5.64
CA GLY A 21 -16.01 -15.74 -6.73
C GLY A 21 -15.68 -15.23 -8.14
N ARG A 22 -15.25 -13.96 -8.31
CA ARG A 22 -14.91 -13.40 -9.65
C ARG A 22 -13.82 -14.22 -10.36
N TRP A 23 -12.82 -14.69 -9.63
CA TRP A 23 -11.73 -15.55 -10.14
C TRP A 23 -11.83 -17.00 -9.65
N GLY A 24 -13.00 -17.40 -9.15
CA GLY A 24 -13.27 -18.72 -8.61
C GLY A 24 -13.24 -18.79 -7.07
N PRO A 25 -13.80 -19.88 -6.49
CA PRO A 25 -13.97 -20.02 -5.05
C PRO A 25 -12.66 -20.27 -4.27
N ASP A 26 -11.61 -20.69 -4.97
CA ASP A 26 -10.30 -21.00 -4.39
C ASP A 26 -9.25 -19.94 -4.74
N ASP A 27 -9.65 -18.80 -5.32
CA ASP A 27 -8.75 -17.69 -5.58
C ASP A 27 -8.22 -17.09 -4.27
N GLU A 28 -6.92 -16.82 -4.24
CA GLU A 28 -6.16 -16.32 -3.08
C GLU A 28 -5.47 -14.98 -3.35
N ILE A 29 -5.54 -14.44 -4.57
CA ILE A 29 -4.78 -13.25 -4.97
C ILE A 29 -5.64 -12.08 -5.45
N GLY A 30 -6.96 -12.28 -5.59
CA GLY A 30 -7.92 -11.21 -5.82
C GLY A 30 -7.61 -10.39 -7.07
N THR A 31 -7.61 -9.06 -6.93
CA THR A 31 -7.37 -8.14 -8.06
C THR A 31 -5.98 -8.27 -8.67
N LEU A 32 -5.02 -8.95 -8.04
CA LEU A 32 -3.73 -9.23 -8.66
C LEU A 32 -3.86 -10.15 -9.90
N ASN A 33 -4.97 -10.90 -10.04
CA ASN A 33 -5.32 -11.61 -11.27
C ASN A 33 -5.47 -10.70 -12.49
N LEU A 34 -5.63 -9.38 -12.29
CA LEU A 34 -5.72 -8.38 -13.37
C LEU A 34 -4.34 -8.02 -13.94
N ILE A 35 -3.25 -8.37 -13.26
CA ILE A 35 -1.88 -8.20 -13.74
C ILE A 35 -1.54 -9.37 -14.66
N THR A 36 -1.94 -9.26 -15.93
CA THR A 36 -1.65 -10.27 -16.96
C THR A 36 -0.29 -10.03 -17.61
N ASP A 37 0.24 -11.05 -18.30
CA ASP A 37 1.48 -10.93 -19.09
C ASP A 37 1.43 -9.76 -20.09
N GLU A 38 0.25 -9.50 -20.66
CA GLU A 38 0.05 -8.37 -21.57
C GLU A 38 0.18 -7.02 -20.86
N VAL A 39 -0.45 -6.88 -19.68
CA VAL A 39 -0.33 -5.67 -18.84
C VAL A 39 1.13 -5.42 -18.47
N VAL A 40 1.87 -6.47 -18.07
CA VAL A 40 3.30 -6.35 -17.72
C VAL A 40 4.15 -5.97 -18.93
N ARG A 41 3.90 -6.56 -20.10
CA ARG A 41 4.59 -6.22 -21.35
C ARG A 41 4.38 -4.75 -21.72
N GLU A 42 3.16 -4.25 -21.60
CA GLU A 42 2.84 -2.84 -21.87
C GLU A 42 3.43 -1.90 -20.83
N ALA A 43 3.45 -2.30 -19.56
CA ALA A 43 4.14 -1.58 -18.50
C ALA A 43 5.64 -1.45 -18.79
N ALA A 44 6.30 -2.54 -19.20
CA ALA A 44 7.71 -2.51 -19.58
C ALA A 44 7.96 -1.58 -20.78
N ALA A 45 7.01 -1.53 -21.73
CA ALA A 45 7.05 -0.61 -22.86
C ALA A 45 6.80 0.86 -22.49
N SER A 46 6.46 1.20 -21.24
CA SER A 46 6.34 2.58 -20.76
C SER A 46 7.68 3.18 -20.35
N VAL A 47 8.72 2.36 -20.14
CA VAL A 47 10.06 2.85 -19.77
C VAL A 47 10.65 3.66 -20.93
N ARG A 48 11.13 4.88 -20.65
CA ARG A 48 11.73 5.79 -21.63
C ARG A 48 13.14 6.21 -21.25
N SER A 49 13.33 6.61 -20.00
CA SER A 49 14.60 7.16 -19.51
C SER A 49 15.48 6.11 -18.84
N GLY A 50 14.88 5.06 -18.29
CA GLY A 50 15.55 4.12 -17.40
C GLY A 50 15.95 4.76 -16.07
N ARG A 51 15.36 5.90 -15.68
CA ARG A 51 15.50 6.47 -14.33
C ARG A 51 14.77 5.56 -13.35
N ARG A 52 15.43 5.22 -12.24
CA ARG A 52 14.86 4.39 -11.15
C ARG A 52 14.62 5.29 -9.97
N VAL A 53 13.42 5.26 -9.42
CA VAL A 53 13.06 6.01 -8.22
C VAL A 53 12.64 5.01 -7.14
N PRO A 54 13.44 4.85 -6.07
CA PRO A 54 13.06 4.00 -4.94
C PRO A 54 11.96 4.68 -4.13
N LEU A 55 10.96 3.90 -3.71
CA LEU A 55 9.75 4.41 -3.03
C LEU A 55 9.65 3.95 -1.57
N ALA A 56 10.67 3.26 -1.06
CA ALA A 56 10.69 2.78 0.32
C ALA A 56 11.34 3.77 1.28
N LEU A 57 10.78 3.84 2.48
CA LEU A 57 11.45 4.42 3.63
C LEU A 57 12.57 3.49 4.11
N PRO A 58 13.65 4.04 4.69
CA PRO A 58 14.65 3.24 5.37
C PRO A 58 14.03 2.38 6.48
N LEU A 59 14.41 1.10 6.52
CA LEU A 59 14.12 0.21 7.65
C LEU A 59 15.14 0.51 8.77
N GLN A 60 14.71 1.25 9.80
CA GLN A 60 15.60 1.73 10.86
C GLN A 60 14.89 1.78 12.21
N GLN A 61 15.68 1.71 13.29
CA GLN A 61 15.19 1.68 14.67
C GLN A 61 14.40 2.94 15.05
N ASP A 62 14.80 4.10 14.52
CA ASP A 62 14.06 5.35 14.64
C ASP A 62 13.15 5.59 13.41
N GLY A 63 12.39 4.56 13.04
CA GLY A 63 11.47 4.56 11.89
C GLY A 63 10.18 5.35 12.12
N VAL A 64 9.18 5.08 11.28
CA VAL A 64 7.87 5.75 11.27
C VAL A 64 6.96 5.37 12.43
N GLN A 65 7.19 4.22 13.07
CA GLN A 65 6.28 3.75 14.13
C GLN A 65 6.45 4.59 15.39
N THR A 66 5.33 5.13 15.88
CA THR A 66 5.23 5.97 17.10
C THR A 66 4.51 5.26 18.25
N GLY A 67 4.08 4.02 18.05
CA GLY A 67 3.23 3.27 18.99
C GLY A 67 1.74 3.57 18.85
N MET A 68 1.33 4.41 17.89
CA MET A 68 -0.10 4.67 17.60
C MET A 68 -0.85 3.38 17.24
N MET A 69 -0.20 2.49 16.49
CA MET A 69 -0.72 1.15 16.18
C MET A 69 -0.12 0.13 17.16
N PRO A 70 -0.92 -0.46 18.06
CA PRO A 70 -0.43 -1.44 19.02
C PRO A 70 0.28 -2.61 18.34
N GLY A 71 1.42 -3.03 18.89
CA GLY A 71 2.19 -4.18 18.38
C GLY A 71 3.08 -3.90 17.16
N ARG A 72 2.99 -2.72 16.52
CA ARG A 72 3.95 -2.33 15.47
C ARG A 72 5.22 -1.76 16.10
N VAL A 73 6.35 -2.46 15.91
CA VAL A 73 7.69 -2.01 16.33
C VAL A 73 8.53 -1.62 15.12
N ASN A 74 9.32 -0.55 15.24
CA ASN A 74 10.32 -0.21 14.23
C ASN A 74 11.36 -1.33 14.09
N PRO A 75 12.01 -1.50 12.93
CA PRO A 75 13.06 -2.49 12.73
C PRO A 75 14.20 -2.38 13.74
N LEU A 76 14.43 -3.45 14.49
CA LEU A 76 15.53 -3.59 15.45
C LEU A 76 16.63 -4.42 14.80
N HIS A 77 17.57 -3.73 14.14
CA HIS A 77 18.74 -4.34 13.50
C HIS A 77 19.86 -4.56 14.52
N ALA A 78 20.50 -5.72 14.44
CA ALA A 78 21.66 -6.05 15.26
C ALA A 78 22.69 -6.85 14.44
N MET A 79 23.97 -6.49 14.58
CA MET A 79 25.06 -7.33 14.09
C MET A 79 25.16 -8.58 14.97
N VAL A 80 25.08 -9.76 14.37
CA VAL A 80 25.25 -11.05 15.07
C VAL A 80 26.66 -11.62 14.90
N GLN A 81 27.37 -11.16 13.86
CA GLN A 81 28.77 -11.48 13.62
C GLN A 81 29.47 -10.23 13.08
N ILE A 82 30.67 -9.92 13.59
CA ILE A 82 31.41 -8.70 13.21
C ILE A 82 32.82 -9.09 12.78
N ASN A 83 33.07 -9.00 11.48
CA ASN A 83 34.38 -9.22 10.86
C ASN A 83 35.07 -10.50 11.36
N GLN A 84 34.31 -11.58 11.48
CA GLN A 84 34.81 -12.85 11.99
C GLN A 84 35.50 -13.62 10.87
N GLU A 85 36.76 -13.96 11.08
CA GLU A 85 37.56 -14.79 10.18
C GLU A 85 37.10 -16.25 10.25
N ILE A 86 36.26 -16.64 9.29
CA ILE A 86 35.56 -17.94 9.31
C ILE A 86 36.46 -19.13 8.98
N PHE A 87 37.64 -18.90 8.39
CA PHE A 87 38.59 -19.95 8.01
C PHE A 87 39.97 -19.79 8.69
N GLY A 88 40.05 -19.01 9.77
CA GLY A 88 41.26 -18.78 10.56
C GLY A 88 41.97 -17.46 10.26
N PRO A 89 43.06 -17.14 10.98
CA PRO A 89 43.71 -15.84 10.89
C PRO A 89 44.25 -15.50 9.49
N GLY A 90 44.00 -14.28 9.04
CA GLY A 90 44.40 -13.77 7.73
C GLY A 90 43.53 -14.25 6.56
N THR A 91 42.37 -14.87 6.85
CA THR A 91 41.43 -15.34 5.83
C THR A 91 40.26 -14.37 5.62
N VAL A 92 39.27 -14.76 4.81
CA VAL A 92 38.06 -13.96 4.60
C VAL A 92 37.31 -13.80 5.92
N ALA A 93 36.99 -12.55 6.23
CA ALA A 93 36.16 -12.19 7.37
C ALA A 93 34.75 -11.83 6.90
N CYS A 94 33.74 -12.28 7.65
CA CYS A 94 32.33 -12.00 7.37
C CYS A 94 31.67 -11.28 8.54
N SER A 95 30.68 -10.45 8.22
CA SER A 95 29.76 -9.86 9.19
C SER A 95 28.35 -10.25 8.79
N ASP A 96 27.57 -10.71 9.76
CA ASP A 96 26.17 -11.10 9.58
C ASP A 96 25.31 -10.32 10.56
N ASP A 97 24.05 -10.14 10.21
CA ASP A 97 23.07 -9.38 10.98
C ASP A 97 21.74 -10.11 11.14
N ALA A 98 20.92 -9.59 12.04
CA ALA A 98 19.56 -10.02 12.28
C ALA A 98 18.66 -8.80 12.48
N VAL A 99 17.37 -8.96 12.18
CA VAL A 99 16.36 -7.92 12.40
C VAL A 99 15.12 -8.51 13.08
N THR A 100 14.63 -7.83 14.11
CA THR A 100 13.27 -8.03 14.66
C THR A 100 12.40 -6.87 14.23
N MET A 101 11.30 -7.13 13.53
CA MET A 101 10.38 -6.07 13.07
C MET A 101 8.95 -6.60 12.91
N GLY A 102 7.97 -5.69 12.99
CA GLY A 102 6.63 -5.99 12.48
C GLY A 102 6.61 -5.92 10.96
N LEU A 103 5.82 -6.74 10.27
CA LEU A 103 5.77 -6.74 8.80
C LEU A 103 5.11 -5.47 8.23
N GLN A 104 4.32 -4.76 9.04
CA GLN A 104 3.70 -3.47 8.73
C GLN A 104 4.49 -2.27 9.31
N SER A 105 5.79 -2.42 9.60
CA SER A 105 6.55 -1.40 10.35
C SER A 105 7.01 -0.21 9.51
N ALA A 106 7.02 -0.28 8.18
CA ALA A 106 7.53 0.76 7.30
C ALA A 106 6.79 0.73 5.96
N THR A 107 7.46 0.97 4.83
CA THR A 107 6.87 0.75 3.50
C THR A 107 6.53 -0.72 3.33
N HIS A 108 5.25 -1.03 3.17
CA HIS A 108 4.76 -2.41 3.14
C HIS A 108 3.57 -2.58 2.20
N TRP A 109 3.26 -3.85 1.92
CA TRP A 109 1.97 -4.32 1.43
C TRP A 109 1.20 -4.99 2.57
N ASP A 110 -0.09 -4.71 2.66
CA ASP A 110 -1.06 -5.49 3.42
C ASP A 110 -1.65 -6.57 2.51
N ALA A 111 -1.62 -7.82 3.00
CA ALA A 111 -2.25 -8.95 2.32
C ALA A 111 -3.77 -8.93 2.53
N LEU A 112 -4.51 -9.73 1.75
CA LEU A 112 -5.97 -9.83 1.86
C LEU A 112 -6.44 -10.36 3.23
N THR A 113 -5.54 -10.98 3.99
CA THR A 113 -5.75 -11.44 5.36
C THR A 113 -5.40 -10.42 6.44
N HIS A 114 -4.92 -9.22 6.09
CA HIS A 114 -4.54 -8.20 7.08
C HIS A 114 -5.73 -7.73 7.91
N VAL A 115 -6.89 -7.58 7.26
CA VAL A 115 -8.14 -7.14 7.86
C VAL A 115 -9.23 -8.19 7.64
N SER A 116 -10.15 -8.28 8.60
CA SER A 116 -11.38 -9.04 8.46
C SER A 116 -12.56 -8.14 8.81
N HIS A 117 -13.72 -8.43 8.23
CA HIS A 117 -14.96 -7.74 8.53
C HIS A 117 -16.09 -8.76 8.68
N SER A 118 -16.93 -8.59 9.71
CA SER A 118 -18.01 -9.53 10.04
C SER A 118 -17.57 -11.00 10.16
N GLY A 119 -16.35 -11.22 10.69
CA GLY A 119 -15.77 -12.56 10.85
C GLY A 119 -15.33 -13.23 9.55
N ARG A 120 -15.22 -12.48 8.46
CA ARG A 120 -14.83 -12.96 7.13
C ARG A 120 -13.62 -12.20 6.60
N ILE A 121 -12.80 -12.90 5.81
CA ILE A 121 -11.76 -12.34 4.96
C ILE A 121 -12.15 -12.54 3.49
N TYR A 122 -11.27 -12.16 2.57
CA TYR A 122 -11.49 -12.29 1.12
C TYR A 122 -12.09 -13.64 0.69
N ASN A 123 -12.95 -13.57 -0.33
CA ASN A 123 -13.67 -14.71 -0.91
C ASN A 123 -14.56 -15.47 0.11
N GLY A 124 -15.02 -14.76 1.13
CA GLY A 124 -15.96 -15.28 2.15
C GLY A 124 -15.36 -16.29 3.11
N ARG A 125 -14.03 -16.42 3.18
CA ARG A 125 -13.39 -17.36 4.10
C ARG A 125 -13.54 -16.89 5.56
N PRO A 126 -13.73 -17.80 6.53
CA PRO A 126 -13.76 -17.44 7.95
C PRO A 126 -12.45 -16.81 8.42
N ALA A 127 -12.52 -15.74 9.21
CA ALA A 127 -11.34 -15.04 9.74
C ALA A 127 -10.55 -15.86 10.78
N ASP A 128 -11.20 -16.82 11.44
CA ASP A 128 -10.58 -17.74 12.42
C ASP A 128 -9.66 -18.79 11.77
N THR A 129 -9.55 -18.79 10.44
CA THR A 129 -8.54 -19.57 9.71
C THR A 129 -7.11 -19.04 9.92
N ILE A 130 -6.97 -17.78 10.37
CA ILE A 130 -5.68 -17.20 10.75
C ILE A 130 -5.38 -17.59 12.20
N THR A 131 -4.30 -18.32 12.43
CA THR A 131 -3.97 -18.85 13.78
C THR A 131 -2.56 -18.49 14.24
N PRO A 132 -2.28 -18.45 15.56
CA PRO A 132 -0.94 -18.11 16.06
C PRO A 132 0.20 -19.00 15.54
N HIS A 133 -0.07 -20.28 15.26
CA HIS A 133 0.93 -21.25 14.81
C HIS A 133 0.90 -21.49 13.29
N GLY A 134 -0.28 -21.36 12.67
CA GLY A 134 -0.45 -21.61 11.23
C GLY A 134 -0.33 -20.35 10.37
N GLY A 135 -0.37 -19.16 10.97
CA GLY A 135 -0.46 -17.90 10.23
C GLY A 135 -1.72 -17.85 9.35
N ALA A 136 -1.66 -17.08 8.27
CA ALA A 136 -2.66 -17.03 7.21
C ALA A 136 -2.44 -18.17 6.19
N ALA A 137 -3.12 -19.30 6.37
CA ALA A 137 -3.01 -20.43 5.45
C ALA A 137 -3.64 -20.20 4.07
N PHE A 138 -4.54 -19.22 3.98
CA PHE A 138 -5.24 -18.78 2.76
C PHE A 138 -4.97 -17.29 2.54
N ALA A 139 -4.72 -16.89 1.29
CA ALA A 139 -4.50 -15.50 0.88
C ALA A 139 -3.43 -14.73 1.68
N GLY A 140 -2.49 -15.47 2.29
CA GLY A 140 -1.29 -14.90 2.89
C GLY A 140 -0.42 -14.22 1.84
N ILE A 141 0.46 -13.31 2.28
CA ILE A 141 1.27 -12.50 1.36
C ILE A 141 2.17 -13.34 0.44
N ASP A 142 2.53 -14.56 0.84
CA ASP A 142 3.31 -15.51 0.03
C ASP A 142 2.57 -16.00 -1.24
N LYS A 143 1.27 -15.73 -1.36
CA LYS A 143 0.48 -15.99 -2.57
C LYS A 143 0.63 -14.89 -3.62
N ALA A 144 0.90 -13.65 -3.21
CA ALA A 144 1.04 -12.48 -4.08
C ALA A 144 2.40 -12.45 -4.82
N ARG A 145 2.73 -13.51 -5.58
CA ARG A 145 4.10 -13.76 -6.05
C ARG A 145 4.61 -12.83 -7.14
N HIS A 146 3.77 -12.00 -7.77
CA HIS A 146 4.17 -11.14 -8.89
C HIS A 146 3.45 -9.79 -8.83
N ILE A 147 4.02 -8.81 -8.11
CA ILE A 147 3.54 -7.41 -8.12
C ILE A 147 4.51 -6.58 -8.95
N VAL A 148 4.42 -6.76 -10.26
CA VAL A 148 5.09 -5.95 -11.28
C VAL A 148 4.03 -5.56 -12.30
N SER A 149 3.78 -4.27 -12.48
CA SER A 149 2.75 -3.80 -13.42
C SER A 149 3.01 -2.35 -13.82
N ARG A 150 2.08 -1.75 -14.56
CA ARG A 150 2.09 -0.32 -14.81
C ARG A 150 1.68 0.39 -13.52
N GLY A 151 2.58 1.20 -12.98
CA GLY A 151 2.26 2.13 -11.92
C GLY A 151 1.71 3.43 -12.50
N VAL A 152 0.70 4.02 -11.85
CA VAL A 152 0.19 5.35 -12.17
C VAL A 152 0.23 6.22 -10.92
N LEU A 153 0.97 7.31 -10.96
CA LEU A 153 0.99 8.30 -9.87
C LEU A 153 -0.18 9.27 -10.01
N LEU A 154 -1.05 9.32 -9.00
CA LEU A 154 -2.07 10.34 -8.81
C LEU A 154 -1.59 11.33 -7.74
N ASP A 155 -1.13 12.51 -8.17
CA ASP A 155 -0.56 13.53 -7.30
C ASP A 155 -1.62 14.54 -6.85
N ILE A 156 -2.28 14.25 -5.73
CA ILE A 156 -3.46 15.01 -5.30
C ILE A 156 -3.12 16.46 -4.91
N PRO A 157 -2.09 16.75 -4.10
CA PRO A 157 -1.74 18.14 -3.79
C PRO A 157 -1.47 18.99 -5.03
N ARG A 158 -0.78 18.42 -6.04
CA ARG A 158 -0.51 19.14 -7.29
C ARG A 158 -1.76 19.32 -8.14
N ALA A 159 -2.61 18.30 -8.23
CA ALA A 159 -3.88 18.38 -8.98
C ALA A 159 -4.81 19.46 -8.42
N LEU A 160 -4.81 19.62 -7.10
CA LEU A 160 -5.58 20.66 -6.40
C LEU A 160 -4.86 22.02 -6.31
N GLY A 161 -3.64 22.14 -6.84
CA GLY A 161 -2.89 23.39 -6.83
C GLY A 161 -2.50 23.90 -5.43
N LEU A 162 -2.28 22.99 -4.47
CA LEU A 162 -1.98 23.36 -3.09
C LEU A 162 -0.58 23.96 -2.96
N ALA A 163 -0.48 25.12 -2.33
CA ALA A 163 0.78 25.84 -2.14
C ALA A 163 1.81 25.06 -1.28
N ASP A 164 1.31 24.33 -0.27
CA ASP A 164 2.16 23.57 0.66
C ASP A 164 2.56 22.19 0.14
N ASP A 165 2.09 21.81 -1.06
CA ASP A 165 2.37 20.53 -1.71
C ASP A 165 2.08 19.31 -0.79
N ARG A 166 1.09 19.46 0.08
CA ARG A 166 0.60 18.48 1.05
C ARG A 166 -0.87 18.74 1.37
N LEU A 167 -1.66 17.67 1.48
CA LEU A 167 -3.06 17.74 1.91
C LEU A 167 -3.19 18.13 3.39
N PRO A 168 -4.23 18.89 3.78
CA PRO A 168 -4.59 19.07 5.18
C PRO A 168 -4.87 17.72 5.87
N GLY A 169 -4.52 17.59 7.15
CA GLY A 169 -4.70 16.33 7.89
C GLY A 169 -6.15 15.83 8.00
N SER A 170 -7.13 16.69 7.72
CA SER A 170 -8.57 16.35 7.71
C SER A 170 -9.13 16.11 6.30
N HIS A 171 -8.29 16.07 5.26
CA HIS A 171 -8.75 15.91 3.89
C HIS A 171 -8.99 14.44 3.54
N ALA A 172 -10.24 14.08 3.30
CA ALA A 172 -10.60 12.81 2.69
C ALA A 172 -10.41 12.90 1.16
N VAL A 173 -9.52 12.09 0.61
CA VAL A 173 -9.28 12.01 -0.84
C VAL A 173 -10.48 11.35 -1.49
N THR A 174 -11.17 12.09 -2.35
CA THR A 174 -12.43 11.67 -2.99
C THR A 174 -12.20 11.11 -4.40
N PRO A 175 -13.17 10.39 -4.98
CA PRO A 175 -13.14 10.04 -6.41
C PRO A 175 -12.91 11.25 -7.32
N GLU A 176 -13.46 12.42 -6.97
CA GLU A 176 -13.27 13.65 -7.71
C GLU A 176 -11.81 14.15 -7.67
N ASP A 177 -11.14 14.00 -6.53
CA ASP A 177 -9.70 14.30 -6.40
C ASP A 177 -8.86 13.36 -7.29
N LEU A 178 -9.25 12.07 -7.37
CA LEU A 178 -8.58 11.08 -8.23
C LEU A 178 -8.76 11.43 -9.72
N ASP A 179 -9.98 11.81 -10.12
CA ASP A 179 -10.27 12.24 -11.50
C ASP A 179 -9.47 13.51 -11.87
N ALA A 180 -9.39 14.50 -10.95
CA ALA A 180 -8.57 15.69 -11.14
C ALA A 180 -7.07 15.36 -11.30
N ALA A 181 -6.58 14.36 -10.56
CA ALA A 181 -5.20 13.89 -10.68
C ALA A 181 -4.94 13.14 -12.00
N GLU A 182 -5.89 12.35 -12.51
CA GLU A 182 -5.80 11.77 -13.86
C GLU A 182 -5.74 12.87 -14.93
N GLU A 183 -6.53 13.93 -14.77
CA GLU A 183 -6.54 15.09 -15.68
C GLU A 183 -5.21 15.82 -15.69
N LEU A 184 -4.65 16.12 -14.51
CA LEU A 184 -3.30 16.70 -14.39
C LEU A 184 -2.25 15.79 -15.06
N ALA A 185 -2.33 14.49 -14.82
CA ALA A 185 -1.40 13.50 -15.33
C ALA A 185 -1.50 13.28 -16.84
N GLY A 186 -2.61 13.71 -17.48
CA GLY A 186 -2.94 13.35 -18.86
C GLY A 186 -2.99 11.83 -19.08
N THR A 187 -3.22 11.06 -18.01
CA THR A 187 -3.08 9.60 -17.98
C THR A 187 -4.30 9.01 -17.31
N ARG A 188 -4.94 8.04 -17.97
CA ARG A 188 -6.03 7.27 -17.37
C ARG A 188 -5.51 5.99 -16.74
N VAL A 189 -6.01 5.71 -15.54
CA VAL A 189 -5.93 4.42 -14.88
C VAL A 189 -6.81 3.42 -15.63
N ARG A 190 -6.30 2.21 -15.78
CA ARG A 190 -6.96 1.11 -16.49
C ARG A 190 -6.74 -0.21 -15.77
N ALA A 191 -7.44 -1.24 -16.25
CA ALA A 191 -7.37 -2.58 -15.69
C ALA A 191 -5.93 -3.08 -15.54
N GLY A 192 -5.61 -3.62 -14.36
CA GLY A 192 -4.29 -4.18 -14.06
C GLY A 192 -3.26 -3.16 -13.54
N ASP A 193 -3.57 -1.87 -13.53
CA ASP A 193 -2.66 -0.86 -13.00
C ASP A 193 -2.52 -0.95 -11.47
N ILE A 194 -1.38 -0.49 -10.99
CA ILE A 194 -1.15 -0.20 -9.57
C ILE A 194 -1.22 1.31 -9.39
N VAL A 195 -2.16 1.80 -8.59
CA VAL A 195 -2.37 3.22 -8.36
C VAL A 195 -1.55 3.69 -7.16
N LEU A 196 -0.71 4.70 -7.35
CA LEU A 196 0.03 5.36 -6.28
C LEU A 196 -0.62 6.71 -5.99
N VAL A 197 -1.28 6.85 -4.84
CA VAL A 197 -1.94 8.10 -4.44
C VAL A 197 -1.00 8.89 -3.53
N ARG A 198 -0.53 10.05 -4.01
CA ARG A 198 0.28 10.95 -3.19
C ARG A 198 -0.59 11.97 -2.50
N THR A 199 -0.49 12.00 -1.17
CA THR A 199 -1.11 13.01 -0.29
C THR A 199 -0.12 14.08 0.17
N GLY A 200 1.19 13.82 0.05
CA GLY A 200 2.27 14.64 0.58
C GLY A 200 2.48 14.46 2.09
N GLN A 201 1.71 13.58 2.75
CA GLN A 201 1.73 13.43 4.20
C GLN A 201 3.09 12.96 4.72
N ILE A 202 3.79 12.11 3.95
CA ILE A 202 5.12 11.60 4.29
C ILE A 202 6.16 12.70 4.52
N ARG A 203 5.95 13.90 3.96
CA ARG A 203 6.82 15.06 4.19
C ARG A 203 6.92 15.45 5.67
N ALA A 204 5.87 15.25 6.46
CA ALA A 204 5.90 15.48 7.90
C ALA A 204 6.93 14.56 8.59
N TYR A 205 6.94 13.27 8.22
CA TYR A 205 7.93 12.31 8.71
C TYR A 205 9.34 12.68 8.26
N LEU A 206 9.53 13.02 6.97
CA LEU A 206 10.82 13.41 6.42
C LEU A 206 11.38 14.70 7.06
N ALA A 207 10.50 15.58 7.56
CA ALA A 207 10.86 16.76 8.33
C ALA A 207 11.16 16.46 9.81
N GLY A 208 11.00 15.21 10.26
CA GLY A 208 11.24 14.77 11.63
C GLY A 208 10.01 14.80 12.55
N ASP A 209 8.83 15.16 12.05
CA ASP A 209 7.59 15.21 12.83
C ASP A 209 6.75 13.94 12.65
N LYS A 210 7.08 12.92 13.45
CA LYS A 210 6.39 11.61 13.43
C LYS A 210 4.97 11.69 13.97
N HIS A 211 4.69 12.64 14.87
CA HIS A 211 3.36 12.81 15.43
C HIS A 211 2.42 13.42 14.38
N ALA A 212 2.85 14.49 13.71
CA ALA A 212 2.07 15.10 12.63
C ALA A 212 1.93 14.18 11.42
N TYR A 213 2.90 13.30 11.16
CA TYR A 213 2.76 12.24 10.15
C TYR A 213 1.66 11.24 10.51
N ALA A 214 1.58 10.83 11.78
CA ALA A 214 0.66 9.81 12.25
C ALA A 214 -0.76 10.33 12.48
N PHE A 215 -0.92 11.55 13.01
CA PHE A 215 -2.22 12.08 13.42
C PHE A 215 -2.29 13.61 13.48
N PRO A 216 -3.35 14.25 12.96
CA PRO A 216 -4.33 13.70 12.01
C PRO A 216 -3.68 13.44 10.65
N SER A 217 -4.20 12.47 9.90
CA SER A 217 -3.65 12.07 8.59
C SER A 217 -4.71 12.18 7.51
N PRO A 218 -4.41 12.83 6.36
CA PRO A 218 -5.26 12.70 5.19
C PRO A 218 -5.25 11.25 4.72
N GLY A 219 -6.19 10.89 3.87
CA GLY A 219 -6.22 9.56 3.28
C GLY A 219 -7.46 9.35 2.45
N LEU A 220 -7.58 8.14 1.90
CA LEU A 220 -8.69 7.75 1.04
C LEU A 220 -10.05 7.83 1.75
N SER A 221 -11.05 8.36 1.04
CA SER A 221 -12.45 8.36 1.44
C SER A 221 -13.06 6.96 1.26
N LEU A 222 -14.11 6.66 2.05
CA LEU A 222 -15.01 5.51 1.91
C LEU A 222 -15.54 5.30 0.48
N ARG A 223 -15.57 6.36 -0.33
CA ARG A 223 -16.07 6.35 -1.72
C ARG A 223 -15.03 5.88 -2.75
N THR A 224 -13.74 5.94 -2.41
CA THR A 224 -12.66 5.62 -3.38
C THR A 224 -12.61 4.16 -3.84
N PRO A 225 -13.00 3.14 -3.06
CA PRO A 225 -13.06 1.76 -3.53
C PRO A 225 -13.97 1.57 -4.77
N GLU A 226 -15.06 2.32 -4.89
CA GLU A 226 -15.92 2.26 -6.08
C GLU A 226 -15.19 2.75 -7.34
N TRP A 227 -14.35 3.78 -7.19
CA TRP A 227 -13.55 4.32 -8.28
C TRP A 227 -12.47 3.34 -8.74
N PHE A 228 -11.81 2.67 -7.78
CA PHE A 228 -10.80 1.64 -8.06
C PHE A 228 -11.44 0.40 -8.69
N HIS A 229 -12.57 -0.05 -8.17
CA HIS A 229 -13.32 -1.18 -8.69
C HIS A 229 -13.79 -0.96 -10.13
N ALA A 230 -14.37 0.22 -10.42
CA ALA A 230 -14.84 0.57 -11.76
C ALA A 230 -13.73 0.60 -12.82
N ARG A 231 -12.46 0.70 -12.40
CA ARG A 231 -11.28 0.74 -13.28
C ARG A 231 -10.46 -0.54 -13.26
N ASP A 232 -10.90 -1.56 -12.52
CA ASP A 232 -10.17 -2.82 -12.37
C ASP A 232 -8.72 -2.59 -11.90
N VAL A 233 -8.54 -1.74 -10.90
CA VAL A 233 -7.24 -1.50 -10.27
C VAL A 233 -6.74 -2.78 -9.60
N ALA A 234 -5.47 -3.13 -9.85
CA ALA A 234 -4.89 -4.36 -9.31
C ALA A 234 -4.42 -4.21 -7.87
N ALA A 235 -3.88 -3.05 -7.50
CA ALA A 235 -3.47 -2.70 -6.14
C ALA A 235 -3.36 -1.19 -6.01
N VAL A 236 -3.38 -0.70 -4.78
CA VAL A 236 -3.29 0.73 -4.48
C VAL A 236 -2.32 0.97 -3.33
N ALA A 237 -1.48 1.99 -3.44
CA ALA A 237 -0.57 2.37 -2.37
C ALA A 237 -0.55 3.89 -2.17
N ASN A 238 -0.26 4.32 -0.95
CA ASN A 238 -0.11 5.74 -0.64
C ASN A 238 1.00 6.02 0.38
N ASP A 239 1.18 7.31 0.63
CA ASP A 239 2.25 7.88 1.45
C ASP A 239 1.78 8.24 2.88
N THR A 240 0.82 7.49 3.41
CA THR A 240 0.26 7.69 4.76
C THR A 240 0.47 6.47 5.66
N LEU A 241 0.32 6.67 6.98
CA LEU A 241 0.45 5.60 7.97
C LEU A 241 -0.81 4.73 8.08
N THR A 242 -2.00 5.33 7.86
CA THR A 242 -3.32 4.70 8.07
C THR A 242 -4.04 4.35 6.77
N PHE A 243 -3.48 4.63 5.59
CA PHE A 243 -4.11 4.46 4.28
C PHE A 243 -5.34 5.34 4.00
N GLU A 244 -6.38 5.22 4.81
CA GLU A 244 -7.58 6.05 4.77
C GLU A 244 -7.52 7.24 5.72
N ILE A 245 -8.46 8.17 5.53
CA ILE A 245 -8.60 9.38 6.34
C ILE A 245 -8.70 9.03 7.83
N PHE A 246 -7.91 9.71 8.67
CA PHE A 246 -7.85 9.43 10.09
C PHE A 246 -7.72 10.72 10.93
N PRO A 247 -8.70 11.10 11.78
CA PRO A 247 -9.93 10.38 12.16
C PRO A 247 -10.89 10.08 11.00
N PRO A 248 -11.78 9.08 11.14
CA PRO A 248 -12.68 8.68 10.06
C PRO A 248 -13.66 9.80 9.71
N GLU A 249 -13.97 9.94 8.42
CA GLU A 249 -14.96 10.92 7.93
C GLU A 249 -16.40 10.59 8.34
N VAL A 250 -16.65 9.33 8.70
CA VAL A 250 -17.91 8.85 9.30
C VAL A 250 -17.63 8.47 10.75
N GLU A 251 -18.40 9.04 11.68
CA GLU A 251 -18.26 8.76 13.12
C GLU A 251 -18.33 7.24 13.38
N ASP A 252 -17.52 6.71 14.29
CA ASP A 252 -17.38 5.28 14.67
C ASP A 252 -17.20 4.23 13.55
N LEU A 253 -17.08 4.61 12.28
CA LEU A 253 -16.78 3.68 11.19
C LEU A 253 -15.27 3.66 10.95
N TRP A 254 -14.59 2.79 11.68
CA TRP A 254 -13.13 2.67 11.65
C TRP A 254 -12.66 1.70 10.57
N LEU A 255 -11.65 2.14 9.82
CA LEU A 255 -10.99 1.37 8.77
C LEU A 255 -11.92 0.81 7.65
N PRO A 256 -13.00 1.49 7.22
CA PRO A 256 -13.87 0.95 6.18
C PRO A 256 -13.17 0.74 4.83
N VAL A 257 -12.21 1.57 4.45
CA VAL A 257 -11.52 1.42 3.16
C VAL A 257 -10.69 0.14 3.17
N HIS A 258 -10.02 -0.19 4.27
CA HIS A 258 -9.34 -1.49 4.41
C HIS A 258 -10.30 -2.67 4.22
N ALA A 259 -11.48 -2.62 4.84
CA ALA A 259 -12.46 -3.69 4.68
C ALA A 259 -12.95 -3.80 3.23
N LEU A 260 -13.25 -2.67 2.57
CA LEU A 260 -13.71 -2.67 1.18
C LEU A 260 -12.63 -3.19 0.21
N ASP A 261 -11.39 -2.73 0.34
CA ASP A 261 -10.32 -3.14 -0.55
C ASP A 261 -9.90 -4.59 -0.28
N LEU A 262 -9.50 -4.92 0.96
CA LEU A 262 -8.90 -6.23 1.25
C LEU A 262 -9.95 -7.35 1.31
N VAL A 263 -11.10 -7.09 1.93
CA VAL A 263 -12.12 -8.14 2.16
C VAL A 263 -13.05 -8.22 0.97
N GLU A 264 -13.71 -7.13 0.56
CA GLU A 264 -14.73 -7.17 -0.47
C GLU A 264 -14.13 -7.29 -1.88
N MET A 265 -13.16 -6.44 -2.22
CA MET A 265 -12.55 -6.41 -3.56
C MET A 265 -11.44 -7.45 -3.75
N GLY A 266 -10.76 -7.86 -2.68
CA GLY A 266 -9.54 -8.66 -2.78
C GLY A 266 -8.36 -7.86 -3.35
N MET A 267 -8.26 -6.57 -3.00
CA MET A 267 -7.26 -5.64 -3.51
C MET A 267 -6.22 -5.29 -2.45
N PRO A 268 -4.93 -5.67 -2.63
CA PRO A 268 -3.86 -5.32 -1.70
C PRO A 268 -3.63 -3.82 -1.58
N GLN A 269 -3.23 -3.39 -0.39
CA GLN A 269 -3.00 -1.98 -0.03
C GLN A 269 -1.55 -1.74 0.38
N GLY A 270 -0.95 -0.65 -0.07
CA GLY A 270 0.40 -0.25 0.27
C GLY A 270 0.42 1.01 1.14
N GLN A 271 1.18 1.00 2.23
CA GLN A 271 1.25 2.11 3.19
C GLN A 271 2.70 2.57 3.41
N ASN A 272 2.87 3.82 3.81
CA ASN A 272 4.18 4.45 4.06
C ASN A 272 5.11 4.48 2.83
N TRP A 273 4.58 4.68 1.63
CA TRP A 273 5.39 4.81 0.42
C TRP A 273 5.94 6.24 0.31
N ASN A 274 7.23 6.40 0.03
CA ASN A 274 7.81 7.73 -0.21
C ASN A 274 7.65 8.11 -1.69
N LEU A 275 6.65 8.93 -1.97
CA LEU A 275 6.27 9.33 -3.33
C LEU A 275 6.86 10.69 -3.75
N GLU A 276 7.68 11.34 -2.91
CA GLU A 276 8.14 12.72 -3.15
C GLU A 276 9.08 12.84 -4.35
N GLU A 277 10.10 11.97 -4.43
CA GLU A 277 11.01 11.98 -5.58
C GLU A 277 10.27 11.58 -6.86
N LEU A 278 9.34 10.62 -6.77
CA LEU A 278 8.56 10.15 -7.91
C LEU A 278 7.67 11.27 -8.46
N SER A 279 6.95 11.99 -7.59
CA SER A 279 6.18 13.18 -7.96
C SER A 279 7.03 14.21 -8.70
N THR A 280 8.23 14.48 -8.19
CA THR A 280 9.16 15.41 -8.85
C THR A 280 9.62 14.90 -10.22
N ALA A 281 9.99 13.62 -10.32
CA ALA A 281 10.44 13.01 -11.56
C ALA A 281 9.33 12.96 -12.62
N CYS A 282 8.11 12.60 -12.24
CA CYS A 282 6.94 12.59 -13.12
C CYS A 282 6.61 13.99 -13.64
N GLY A 283 6.62 15.01 -12.76
CA GLY A 283 6.39 16.39 -13.14
C GLY A 283 7.46 16.94 -14.11
N GLN A 284 8.73 16.57 -13.91
CA GLN A 284 9.81 16.93 -14.83
C GLN A 284 9.70 16.24 -16.19
N ALA A 285 9.25 14.98 -16.20
CA ALA A 285 9.10 14.19 -17.41
C ALA A 285 7.79 14.47 -18.17
N GLY A 286 6.80 15.11 -17.51
CA GLY A 286 5.44 15.23 -18.04
C GLY A 286 4.75 13.89 -18.22
N ARG A 287 5.12 12.87 -17.42
CA ARG A 287 4.61 11.50 -17.52
C ARG A 287 4.40 10.91 -16.13
N TYR A 288 3.25 10.29 -15.92
CA TYR A 288 2.80 9.80 -14.62
C TYR A 288 2.52 8.30 -14.61
N ASP A 289 2.71 7.62 -15.74
CA ASP A 289 2.80 6.17 -15.85
C ASP A 289 4.26 5.70 -15.93
N PHE A 290 4.55 4.55 -15.32
CA PHE A 290 5.88 3.93 -15.30
C PHE A 290 5.76 2.43 -15.09
N LEU A 291 6.85 1.69 -15.31
CA LEU A 291 6.94 0.32 -14.84
C LEU A 291 7.18 0.35 -13.32
N LEU A 292 6.32 -0.32 -12.55
CA LEU A 292 6.49 -0.47 -11.11
C LEU A 292 6.84 -1.92 -10.78
N SER A 293 7.91 -2.11 -10.00
CA SER A 293 8.22 -3.38 -9.35
C SER A 293 8.08 -3.19 -7.85
N ALA A 294 7.15 -3.92 -7.24
CA ALA A 294 6.82 -3.83 -5.81
C ALA A 294 6.63 -5.24 -5.22
N MET A 295 7.59 -6.12 -5.50
CA MET A 295 7.53 -7.53 -5.10
C MET A 295 7.49 -7.69 -3.57
N PRO A 296 6.53 -8.45 -3.03
CA PRO A 296 6.50 -8.77 -1.60
C PRO A 296 7.65 -9.71 -1.21
N GLU A 297 8.25 -9.50 -0.04
CA GLU A 297 9.11 -10.53 0.56
C GLU A 297 8.23 -11.75 0.92
N PRO A 298 8.60 -12.98 0.55
CA PRO A 298 7.72 -14.14 0.61
C PRO A 298 7.64 -14.75 2.02
N PHE A 299 7.24 -13.96 3.02
CA PHE A 299 6.94 -14.45 4.36
C PHE A 299 5.71 -15.37 4.34
N VAL A 300 5.95 -16.69 4.44
CA VAL A 300 4.91 -17.71 4.37
C VAL A 300 3.90 -17.55 5.51
N GLY A 301 2.62 -17.44 5.17
CA GLY A 301 1.53 -17.31 6.13
C GLY A 301 1.47 -15.93 6.81
N ALA A 302 2.19 -14.94 6.30
CA ALA A 302 2.11 -13.58 6.83
C ALA A 302 0.92 -12.79 6.26
N THR A 303 0.45 -11.82 7.04
CA THR A 303 -0.66 -10.93 6.69
C THR A 303 -0.22 -9.63 6.00
N GLY A 304 1.05 -9.52 5.65
CA GLY A 304 1.65 -8.37 4.98
C GLY A 304 3.17 -8.55 4.92
N THR A 305 3.86 -7.58 4.34
CA THR A 305 5.33 -7.65 4.20
C THR A 305 5.95 -6.28 3.95
N PRO A 306 7.18 -6.02 4.45
CA PRO A 306 7.98 -4.93 3.91
C PRO A 306 8.17 -5.12 2.40
N VAL A 307 8.26 -4.00 1.69
CA VAL A 307 8.56 -3.97 0.26
C VAL A 307 9.55 -2.84 -0.02
N ALA A 308 10.40 -3.03 -1.03
CA ALA A 308 11.28 -2.01 -1.57
C ALA A 308 10.86 -1.64 -3.00
N PRO A 309 9.77 -0.87 -3.19
CA PRO A 309 9.24 -0.62 -4.53
C PRO A 309 10.16 0.30 -5.32
N ILE A 310 10.24 0.05 -6.63
CA ILE A 310 11.00 0.87 -7.57
C ILE A 310 10.11 1.21 -8.76
N ALA A 311 9.94 2.51 -9.01
CA ALA A 311 9.39 3.02 -10.25
C ALA A 311 10.49 3.20 -11.30
N VAL A 312 10.26 2.75 -12.53
CA VAL A 312 11.19 2.86 -13.66
C VAL A 312 10.53 3.67 -14.79
N LEU A 313 11.06 4.86 -15.05
CA LEU A 313 10.48 5.88 -15.94
C LEU A 313 11.04 5.83 -17.36
#